data_AF-A0A1R4ACE4-F1
#
_entry.id   AF-A0A1R4ACE4-F1
#
_cell.length_a   1.000
_cell.length_b   1.000
_cell.length_c   1.000
_cell.angle_alpha   90.00
_cell.angle_beta   90.00
_cell.angle_gamma   90.00
#
_symmetry.space_group_name_H-M   'P 1'
#
loop_
_entity.id
_entity.type
_entity.pdbx_description
1 polymer ?
#
loop_
_entity_poly.entity_id
_entity_poly.type
_entity_poly.pdbx_seq_one_letter_code
_entity_poly.pdbx_strand_id
1 'polypeptide(L)'
;MDEFDESLDSIEVPKHSTTLSGLSVVCIVAAFTHIYTGNSSNAIGSIIIAICTGFFVLNPTFFSITLAMSSSLMYFIITSLIVIVTFTTVNILDMRDKTVLDLWAISLDAITAGGIFSIINHIWNSPSHKCNLFVPHWAILDGKDVSGNVWTPFNGIGRPIV
;
A
#
# COMPACT_ATOMS: atom_id res chain seq x y z
N MET A 1 16.18 -16.83 9.84
CA MET A 1 14.89 -16.63 9.15
C MET A 1 14.67 -15.12 9.10
N ASP A 2 15.69 -14.39 8.61
CA ASP A 2 15.92 -12.96 8.92
C ASP A 2 16.27 -12.14 7.66
N GLU A 3 16.37 -12.78 6.49
CA GLU A 3 16.75 -12.14 5.21
C GLU A 3 15.53 -11.57 4.44
N PHE A 4 14.31 -11.76 4.95
CA PHE A 4 13.10 -11.20 4.34
C PHE A 4 12.81 -9.75 4.77
N ASP A 5 13.48 -9.25 5.81
CA ASP A 5 13.30 -7.88 6.32
C ASP A 5 14.11 -6.83 5.54
N GLU A 6 15.17 -7.21 4.83
CA GLU A 6 16.12 -6.23 4.27
C GLU A 6 15.73 -5.64 2.90
N SER A 7 14.76 -6.21 2.19
CA SER A 7 14.45 -5.82 0.80
C SER A 7 13.36 -4.74 0.65
N LEU A 8 12.49 -4.58 1.65
CA LEU A 8 11.42 -3.57 1.66
C LEU A 8 11.90 -2.23 2.27
N ASP A 9 12.83 -2.28 3.21
CA ASP A 9 13.22 -1.14 4.05
C ASP A 9 14.11 -0.10 3.35
N SER A 10 14.86 -0.47 2.32
CA SER A 10 16.03 0.34 1.95
C SER A 10 15.77 1.57 1.08
N ILE A 11 14.68 1.66 0.29
CA ILE A 11 14.54 2.78 -0.67
C ILE A 11 13.10 3.32 -0.86
N GLU A 12 12.07 2.47 -0.93
CA GLU A 12 10.75 2.92 -1.41
C GLU A 12 9.76 3.29 -0.30
N VAL A 13 9.75 2.53 0.79
CA VAL A 13 8.93 2.85 1.96
C VAL A 13 9.30 4.22 2.54
N PRO A 14 10.59 4.58 2.75
CA PRO A 14 10.95 5.89 3.28
C PRO A 14 10.50 7.05 2.39
N LYS A 15 10.55 6.86 1.06
CA LYS A 15 10.15 7.88 0.08
C LYS A 15 8.66 8.20 0.14
N HIS A 16 7.82 7.20 0.38
CA HIS A 16 6.37 7.35 0.43
C HIS A 16 5.80 7.46 1.85
N SER A 17 6.62 7.20 2.88
CA SER A 17 6.25 7.23 4.30
C SER A 17 5.69 8.58 4.74
N THR A 18 6.32 9.69 4.35
CA THR A 18 5.82 11.04 4.69
C THR A 18 4.45 11.32 4.07
N THR A 19 4.24 10.91 2.81
CA THR A 19 2.97 11.09 2.11
C THR A 19 1.87 10.24 2.74
N LEU A 20 2.16 8.97 3.04
CA LEU A 20 1.21 8.05 3.67
C LEU A 20 0.86 8.45 5.11
N SER A 21 1.84 8.95 5.86
CA SER A 21 1.61 9.55 7.19
C SER A 21 0.70 10.77 7.08
N GLY A 22 0.93 11.66 6.11
CA GLY A 22 0.05 12.79 5.82
C GLY A 22 -1.37 12.36 5.46
N LEU A 23 -1.53 11.34 4.62
CA LEU A 23 -2.84 10.79 4.25
C LEU A 23 -3.55 10.14 5.46
N SER A 24 -2.82 9.47 6.34
CA SER A 24 -3.37 8.95 7.60
C SER A 24 -3.90 10.08 8.50
N VAL A 25 -3.19 11.20 8.60
CA VAL A 25 -3.67 12.39 9.33
C VAL A 25 -4.91 12.98 8.66
N VAL A 26 -4.95 13.05 7.32
CA VAL A 26 -6.15 13.48 6.59
C VAL A 26 -7.35 12.60 6.91
N CYS A 27 -7.17 11.27 6.98
CA CYS A 27 -8.24 10.36 7.39
C CYS A 27 -8.74 10.62 8.82
N ILE A 28 -7.85 11.01 9.75
CA ILE A 28 -8.26 11.39 11.12
C ILE A 28 -9.10 12.67 11.09
N VAL A 29 -8.68 13.69 10.32
CA VAL A 29 -9.43 14.95 10.17
C VAL A 29 -10.79 14.69 9.49
N ALA A 30 -10.83 13.81 8.49
CA ALA A 30 -12.05 13.36 7.84
C ALA A 30 -13.00 12.69 8.85
N ALA A 31 -12.48 11.85 9.75
CA ALA A 31 -13.28 11.23 10.80
C ALA A 31 -13.96 12.26 11.71
N PHE A 32 -13.27 13.32 12.12
CA PHE A 32 -13.89 14.43 12.88
C PHE A 32 -14.96 15.17 12.08
N THR A 33 -14.76 15.32 10.78
CA THR A 33 -15.73 15.95 9.88
C THR A 33 -17.01 15.11 9.80
N HIS A 34 -16.88 13.79 9.65
CA HIS A 34 -18.00 12.85 9.67
C HIS A 34 -18.72 12.80 11.01
N ILE A 35 -18.00 12.90 12.14
CA ILE A 35 -18.63 13.03 13.46
C ILE A 35 -19.46 14.32 13.54
N TYR A 36 -18.95 15.42 13.00
CA TYR A 36 -19.66 16.70 12.99
C TYR A 36 -20.91 16.68 12.08
N THR A 37 -20.86 15.99 10.95
CA THR A 37 -22.03 15.81 10.06
C THR A 37 -23.02 14.76 10.57
N GLY A 38 -22.65 13.99 11.60
CA GLY A 38 -23.49 12.93 12.18
C GLY A 38 -23.36 11.58 11.48
N ASN A 39 -22.36 11.40 10.62
CA ASN A 39 -22.10 10.19 9.86
C ASN A 39 -21.09 9.27 10.59
N SER A 40 -21.53 8.66 11.69
CA SER A 40 -20.66 7.82 12.53
C SER A 40 -20.05 6.62 11.80
N SER A 41 -20.73 6.08 10.78
CA SER A 41 -20.23 4.94 10.00
C SER A 41 -18.97 5.30 9.21
N ASN A 42 -19.01 6.44 8.50
CA ASN A 42 -17.86 6.90 7.72
C ASN A 42 -16.72 7.39 8.62
N ALA A 43 -17.04 7.97 9.79
CA ALA A 43 -16.04 8.30 10.79
C ALA A 43 -15.26 7.05 11.25
N ILE A 44 -15.94 5.94 11.53
CA ILE A 44 -15.31 4.67 11.93
C ILE A 44 -14.44 4.14 10.78
N GLY A 45 -14.94 4.12 9.55
CA GLY A 45 -14.17 3.66 8.40
C GLY A 45 -12.90 4.48 8.15
N SER A 46 -13.00 5.81 8.29
CA SER A 46 -11.86 6.72 8.21
C SER A 46 -10.81 6.44 9.28
N ILE A 47 -11.22 6.17 10.52
CA ILE A 47 -10.31 5.80 11.61
C ILE A 47 -9.61 4.47 11.33
N ILE A 48 -10.34 3.46 10.85
CA ILE A 48 -9.77 2.14 10.54
C ILE A 48 -8.67 2.29 9.48
N ILE A 49 -8.92 3.03 8.41
CA ILE A 49 -7.88 3.28 7.38
C ILE A 49 -6.71 4.06 7.95
N ALA A 50 -6.96 5.09 8.76
CA ALA A 50 -5.89 5.85 9.39
C ALA A 50 -4.97 4.92 10.21
N ILE A 51 -5.56 4.01 10.98
CA ILE A 51 -4.83 3.02 11.79
C ILE A 51 -4.09 2.02 10.90
N CYS A 52 -4.73 1.42 9.91
CA CYS A 52 -4.08 0.46 9.00
C CYS A 52 -2.93 1.10 8.23
N THR A 53 -3.12 2.32 7.73
CA THR A 53 -2.08 3.09 7.01
C THR A 53 -0.95 3.48 7.95
N GLY A 54 -1.26 3.94 9.16
CA GLY A 54 -0.26 4.27 10.18
C GLY A 54 0.54 3.05 10.63
N PHE A 55 -0.12 1.90 10.79
CA PHE A 55 0.53 0.64 11.12
C PHE A 55 1.50 0.19 10.03
N PHE A 56 1.10 0.30 8.76
CA PHE A 56 1.99 0.06 7.62
C PHE A 56 3.22 0.99 7.63
N VAL A 57 3.02 2.28 7.86
CA VAL A 57 4.12 3.26 7.91
C VAL A 57 5.12 2.97 9.03
N LEU A 58 4.65 2.48 10.19
CA LEU A 58 5.50 2.16 11.34
C LEU A 58 6.21 0.81 11.19
N ASN A 59 5.55 -0.19 10.60
CA ASN A 59 6.07 -1.56 10.48
C ASN A 59 5.67 -2.18 9.13
N PRO A 60 6.45 -1.95 8.05
CA PRO A 60 6.12 -2.38 6.68
C PRO A 60 6.34 -3.89 6.48
N THR A 61 5.50 -4.71 7.09
CA THR A 61 5.45 -6.17 6.91
C THR A 61 4.49 -6.57 5.79
N PHE A 62 4.65 -7.76 5.20
CA PHE A 62 3.71 -8.33 4.22
C PHE A 62 2.24 -8.29 4.70
N PHE A 63 2.03 -8.60 5.98
CA PHE A 63 0.71 -8.54 6.61
C PHE A 63 0.18 -7.10 6.63
N SER A 64 0.99 -6.13 7.06
CA SER A 64 0.59 -4.71 7.11
C SER A 64 0.26 -4.14 5.73
N ILE A 65 1.03 -4.51 4.69
CA ILE A 65 0.82 -4.08 3.32
C ILE A 65 -0.51 -4.63 2.80
N THR A 66 -0.73 -5.94 2.96
CA THR A 66 -1.97 -6.60 2.52
C THR A 66 -3.18 -6.03 3.25
N LEU A 67 -3.05 -5.78 4.55
CA LEU A 67 -4.11 -5.18 5.36
C LEU A 67 -4.42 -3.74 4.91
N ALA A 68 -3.40 -2.92 4.67
CA ALA A 68 -3.59 -1.54 4.22
C ALA A 68 -4.12 -1.46 2.78
N MET A 69 -3.69 -2.34 1.88
CA MET A 69 -4.22 -2.43 0.51
C MET A 69 -5.68 -2.88 0.50
N SER A 70 -6.02 -3.94 1.25
CA SER A 70 -7.40 -4.47 1.29
C SER A 70 -8.37 -3.48 1.94
N SER A 71 -8.00 -2.87 3.07
CA SER A 71 -8.82 -1.86 3.74
C SER A 71 -9.03 -0.60 2.89
N SER A 72 -7.98 -0.07 2.26
CA SER A 72 -8.09 1.12 1.39
C SER A 72 -8.93 0.83 0.13
N LEU A 73 -8.77 -0.33 -0.51
CA LEU A 73 -9.58 -0.75 -1.65
C LEU A 73 -11.06 -0.92 -1.26
N MET A 74 -11.33 -1.60 -0.15
CA MET A 74 -12.69 -1.84 0.32
C MET A 74 -13.41 -0.52 0.62
N TYR A 75 -12.73 0.39 1.33
CA TYR A 75 -13.30 1.69 1.65
C TYR A 75 -13.48 2.56 0.41
N PHE A 76 -12.56 2.52 -0.55
CA PHE A 76 -12.70 3.21 -1.83
C PHE A 76 -13.97 2.78 -2.57
N ILE A 77 -14.22 1.47 -2.66
CA ILE A 77 -15.42 0.93 -3.31
C ILE A 77 -16.68 1.38 -2.57
N ILE A 78 -16.72 1.23 -1.25
CA ILE A 78 -17.89 1.58 -0.43
C ILE A 78 -18.19 3.08 -0.53
N THR A 79 -17.20 3.94 -0.33
CA THR A 79 -17.38 5.40 -0.40
C THR A 79 -17.77 5.85 -1.79
N SER A 80 -17.17 5.30 -2.85
CA SER A 80 -17.56 5.59 -4.24
C SER A 80 -19.01 5.21 -4.53
N LEU A 81 -19.45 4.04 -4.05
CA LEU A 81 -20.85 3.62 -4.18
C LEU A 81 -21.80 4.57 -3.44
N ILE A 82 -21.44 5.00 -2.23
CA ILE A 82 -22.23 5.97 -1.47
C ILE A 82 -22.33 7.30 -2.24
N VAL A 83 -21.23 7.82 -2.79
CA VAL A 83 -21.25 9.06 -3.60
C VAL A 83 -22.19 8.92 -4.79
N ILE A 84 -22.10 7.80 -5.54
CA ILE A 84 -22.96 7.56 -6.70
C ILE A 84 -24.44 7.48 -6.29
N VAL A 85 -24.75 6.75 -5.22
CA VAL A 85 -26.13 6.64 -4.71
C VAL A 85 -26.63 8.00 -4.23
N THR A 86 -25.84 8.77 -3.49
CA THR A 86 -26.24 10.10 -3.02
C THR A 86 -26.46 11.06 -4.19
N PHE A 87 -25.63 11.01 -5.23
CA PHE A 87 -25.78 11.86 -6.42
C PHE A 87 -27.03 11.50 -7.24
N THR A 88 -27.37 10.22 -7.33
CA THR A 88 -28.56 9.76 -8.06
C THR A 88 -29.87 9.97 -7.30
N THR A 89 -29.83 9.93 -5.97
CA THR A 89 -31.04 10.03 -5.12
C THR A 89 -31.36 11.45 -4.70
N VAL A 90 -30.36 12.33 -4.57
CA VAL A 90 -30.55 13.68 -4.07
C VAL A 90 -30.52 14.67 -5.23
N ASN A 91 -31.60 15.44 -5.38
CA ASN A 91 -31.65 16.54 -6.33
C ASN A 91 -30.67 17.62 -5.86
N ILE A 92 -29.61 17.86 -6.63
CA ILE A 92 -28.46 18.72 -6.27
C ILE A 92 -28.88 20.15 -5.89
N LEU A 93 -30.05 20.59 -6.38
CA LEU A 93 -30.61 21.92 -6.16
C LEU A 93 -31.31 22.12 -4.81
N ASP A 94 -31.60 21.05 -4.05
CA ASP A 94 -32.32 21.11 -2.76
C ASP A 94 -31.45 20.63 -1.58
N MET A 95 -30.13 20.61 -1.75
CA MET A 95 -29.21 20.20 -0.69
C MET A 95 -29.06 21.30 0.36
N ARG A 96 -29.29 20.93 1.63
CA ARG A 96 -28.91 21.76 2.79
C ARG A 96 -27.39 21.80 2.94
N ASP A 97 -26.85 22.87 3.54
CA ASP A 97 -25.40 23.07 3.73
C ASP A 97 -24.68 21.89 4.37
N LYS A 98 -25.33 21.21 5.34
CA LYS A 98 -24.76 20.03 6.01
C LYS A 98 -24.63 18.83 5.07
N THR A 99 -25.57 18.66 4.14
CA THR A 99 -25.57 17.55 3.17
C THR A 99 -24.50 17.76 2.10
N VAL A 100 -24.27 19.01 1.70
CA VAL A 100 -23.20 19.37 0.76
C VAL A 100 -21.83 19.12 1.39
N LEU A 101 -21.62 19.53 2.65
CA LEU A 101 -20.38 19.27 3.37
C LEU A 101 -20.10 17.77 3.53
N ASP A 102 -21.13 16.98 3.87
CA ASP A 102 -21.00 15.52 4.00
C ASP A 102 -20.65 14.87 2.66
N LEU A 103 -21.29 15.29 1.56
CA LEU A 103 -20.96 14.78 0.22
C LEU A 103 -19.52 15.09 -0.19
N TRP A 104 -19.04 16.29 0.12
CA TRP A 104 -17.64 16.67 -0.10
C TRP A 104 -16.69 15.81 0.74
N ALA A 105 -17.01 15.57 2.02
CA ALA A 105 -16.21 14.71 2.89
C ALA A 105 -16.14 13.28 2.35
N ILE A 106 -17.27 12.69 1.93
CA ILE A 106 -17.32 11.33 1.36
C ILE A 106 -16.57 11.25 0.02
N SER A 107 -16.65 12.31 -0.80
CA SER A 107 -15.90 12.36 -2.07
C SER A 107 -14.39 12.44 -1.83
N LEU A 108 -13.97 13.23 -0.84
CA LEU A 108 -12.57 13.34 -0.43
C LEU A 108 -12.07 12.01 0.13
N ASP A 109 -12.88 11.30 0.92
CA ASP A 109 -12.56 9.96 1.42
C ASP A 109 -12.27 8.97 0.30
N ALA A 110 -13.08 8.96 -0.75
CA ALA A 110 -12.85 8.10 -1.91
C ALA A 110 -11.51 8.44 -2.60
N ILE A 111 -11.21 9.73 -2.80
CA ILE A 111 -9.93 10.15 -3.40
C ILE A 111 -8.76 9.74 -2.50
N THR A 112 -8.88 9.93 -1.19
CA THR A 112 -7.83 9.64 -0.21
C THR A 112 -7.56 8.15 -0.15
N ALA A 113 -8.60 7.32 -0.08
CA ALA A 113 -8.48 5.86 -0.07
C ALA A 113 -7.91 5.31 -1.38
N GLY A 114 -8.34 5.86 -2.53
CA GLY A 114 -7.75 5.52 -3.83
C GLY A 114 -6.27 5.91 -3.94
N GLY A 115 -5.90 7.07 -3.38
CA GLY A 115 -4.51 7.54 -3.32
C GLY A 115 -3.64 6.64 -2.45
N ILE A 116 -4.10 6.26 -1.26
CA ILE A 116 -3.44 5.30 -0.37
C ILE A 116 -3.25 3.96 -1.10
N PHE A 117 -4.33 3.42 -1.68
CA PHE A 117 -4.25 2.17 -2.44
C PHE A 117 -3.25 2.25 -3.59
N SER A 118 -3.28 3.34 -4.38
CA SER A 118 -2.37 3.53 -5.51
C SER A 118 -0.90 3.57 -5.08
N ILE A 119 -0.58 4.28 -4.00
CA ILE A 119 0.79 4.36 -3.46
C ILE A 119 1.23 2.98 -2.97
N ILE A 120 0.41 2.29 -2.16
CA ILE A 120 0.80 0.99 -1.61
C ILE A 120 0.89 -0.07 -2.72
N ASN A 121 -0.02 -0.04 -3.69
CA ASN A 121 0.04 -0.91 -4.86
C ASN A 121 1.28 -0.62 -5.74
N HIS A 122 1.72 0.63 -5.81
CA HIS A 122 2.98 0.96 -6.49
C HIS A 122 4.18 0.37 -5.74
N ILE A 123 4.23 0.52 -4.41
CA ILE A 123 5.26 -0.09 -3.55
C ILE A 123 5.27 -1.61 -3.74
N TRP A 124 4.10 -2.25 -3.75
CA TRP A 124 3.95 -3.69 -3.94
C TRP A 124 4.46 -4.18 -5.31
N ASN A 125 4.19 -3.43 -6.38
CA ASN A 125 4.58 -3.82 -7.74
C ASN A 125 5.99 -3.37 -8.12
N SER A 126 6.67 -2.62 -7.26
CA SER A 126 8.01 -2.13 -7.57
C SER A 126 9.03 -3.27 -7.62
N PRO A 127 10.05 -3.23 -8.50
CA PRO A 127 10.97 -4.35 -8.70
C PRO A 127 11.82 -4.75 -7.47
N SER A 128 11.78 -3.98 -6.39
CA SER A 128 12.24 -4.40 -5.04
C SER A 128 11.51 -5.66 -4.54
N HIS A 129 10.27 -5.89 -5.00
CA HIS A 129 9.46 -7.09 -4.75
C HIS A 129 9.73 -8.25 -5.72
N LYS A 130 10.69 -8.15 -6.64
CA LYS A 130 11.22 -9.34 -7.32
C LYS A 130 12.05 -10.13 -6.29
N CYS A 131 11.35 -10.81 -5.40
CA CYS A 131 11.49 -12.24 -5.15
C CYS A 131 12.76 -12.83 -5.81
N ASN A 132 13.93 -12.53 -5.26
CA ASN A 132 15.13 -13.36 -5.40
C ASN A 132 14.96 -14.64 -4.55
N LEU A 133 13.73 -15.17 -4.42
CA LEU A 133 13.54 -16.50 -3.89
C LEU A 133 14.09 -17.47 -4.93
N PHE A 134 15.17 -18.14 -4.54
CA PHE A 134 16.01 -19.02 -5.35
C PHE A 134 17.01 -18.35 -6.29
N VAL A 135 17.68 -17.30 -5.83
CA VAL A 135 19.10 -17.19 -6.15
C VAL A 135 19.85 -17.95 -5.05
N PRO A 136 20.26 -19.21 -5.25
CA PRO A 136 21.05 -19.92 -4.26
C PRO A 136 22.31 -19.12 -3.95
N HIS A 137 22.78 -19.19 -2.70
CA HIS A 137 23.85 -18.33 -2.15
C HIS A 137 25.13 -18.27 -3.02
N TRP A 138 25.37 -19.27 -3.87
CA TRP A 138 26.47 -19.28 -4.84
C TRP A 138 26.33 -18.27 -6.00
N ALA A 139 25.13 -17.81 -6.32
CA ALA A 139 24.88 -16.81 -7.37
C ALA A 139 24.87 -15.36 -6.85
N ILE A 140 24.85 -15.16 -5.52
CA ILE A 140 25.01 -13.83 -4.89
C ILE A 140 26.50 -13.49 -4.70
N LEU A 141 27.39 -14.49 -4.77
CA LEU A 141 28.84 -14.28 -4.80
C LEU A 141 29.35 -13.59 -6.08
N ASP A 142 28.51 -13.47 -7.11
CA ASP A 142 28.87 -12.89 -8.42
C ASP A 142 28.54 -11.39 -8.57
N GLY A 143 28.36 -10.67 -7.46
CA GLY A 143 28.39 -9.20 -7.45
C GLY A 143 29.81 -8.61 -7.62
N LYS A 144 30.82 -9.46 -7.68
CA LYS A 144 32.19 -9.15 -8.11
C LYS A 144 32.57 -10.16 -9.17
N ASP A 145 32.89 -9.70 -10.38
CA ASP A 145 33.54 -10.46 -11.46
C ASP A 145 34.23 -11.76 -10.99
N VAL A 146 33.51 -12.89 -11.00
CA VAL A 146 34.13 -14.22 -11.07
C VAL A 146 34.01 -14.71 -12.51
N SER A 147 34.41 -13.86 -13.46
CA SER A 147 34.56 -14.22 -14.88
C SER A 147 35.74 -15.17 -15.14
N GLY A 148 36.22 -15.91 -14.15
CA GLY A 148 37.36 -16.81 -14.29
C GLY A 148 37.46 -17.79 -13.14
N ASN A 149 37.18 -19.06 -13.44
CA ASN A 149 37.46 -20.24 -12.60
C ASN A 149 36.46 -20.59 -11.49
N VAL A 150 35.16 -20.53 -11.76
CA VAL A 150 34.24 -21.46 -11.08
C VAL A 150 34.45 -22.85 -11.71
N TRP A 151 35.09 -23.76 -10.99
CA TRP A 151 35.23 -25.15 -11.42
C TRP A 151 33.84 -25.78 -11.51
N THR A 152 33.45 -26.23 -12.70
CA THR A 152 32.25 -27.07 -12.87
C THR A 152 32.67 -28.39 -13.53
N PRO A 153 32.07 -29.52 -13.14
CA PRO A 153 32.42 -30.84 -13.67
C PRO A 153 32.10 -31.00 -15.17
N PHE A 154 31.42 -30.01 -15.77
CA PHE A 154 30.97 -30.03 -17.17
C PHE A 154 31.70 -29.02 -18.07
N ASN A 155 32.50 -28.09 -17.51
CA ASN A 155 33.26 -27.09 -18.30
C ASN A 155 34.75 -27.42 -18.47
N GLY A 156 35.22 -28.59 -18.01
CA GLY A 156 36.60 -29.05 -18.20
C GLY A 156 36.76 -30.05 -19.34
N ILE A 157 37.99 -30.22 -19.83
CA ILE A 157 38.36 -31.35 -20.70
C ILE A 157 38.20 -32.63 -19.86
N GLY A 158 37.15 -33.42 -20.16
CA GLY A 158 36.81 -34.61 -19.41
C GLY A 158 37.98 -35.62 -19.39
N ARG A 159 38.28 -36.17 -18.20
CA ARG A 159 39.20 -37.30 -18.06
C ARG A 159 38.38 -38.60 -18.10
N PRO A 160 38.69 -39.56 -18.99
CA PRO A 160 38.07 -40.87 -18.94
C PRO A 160 38.51 -41.59 -17.66
N ILE A 161 37.57 -42.31 -17.05
CA ILE A 161 37.84 -43.21 -15.92
C ILE A 161 38.55 -44.44 -16.50
N VAL A 162 39.79 -44.69 -16.07
CA VAL A 162 40.59 -45.89 -16.42
C VAL A 162 40.38 -46.94 -15.34
#